data_AF-A0A522R5Z1-F1
#
_entry.id   AF-A0A522R5Z1-F1
#
_cell.length_a   1.000
_cell.length_b   1.000
_cell.length_c   1.000
_cell.angle_alpha   90.00
_cell.angle_beta   90.00
_cell.angle_gamma   90.00
#
_symmetry.space_group_name_H-M   'P 1'
#
loop_
_entity.id
_entity.type
_entity.pdbx_description
1 polymer ?
#
loop_
_entity_poly.entity_id
_entity_poly.type
_entity_poly.pdbx_seq_one_letter_code
_entity_poly.pdbx_strand_id
1 'polypeptide(L)'
;MNIQTNPSRLNETPQALPQDSEPPIRSTYLHKEALRELGAALARPGAAAAAALGKLDFLARNEDNSARIIDVYRITNDAQAAGEAITPAAQWLLDNHYLIEESIAQVRQNLPQHFYRELPTLKTAAGSPVPRVLALAWEYVAHTDSTVSAEMLRIVVEGYQSVKPLRIGELWALPAMLRFVLAENLRRLAMRVNRAREMRLIANAVADQVLATEDDAARGRILSGYTRHALDATFATQLLYRLRDGSQNADKALEWLENELVPFRSSS
;
A
#
# COMPACT_ATOMS: atom_id res chain seq x y z
N MET A 1 -42.85 9.90 -13.37
CA MET A 1 -43.76 9.20 -12.44
C MET A 1 -43.39 7.72 -12.48
N ASN A 2 -43.17 7.15 -11.29
CA ASN A 2 -42.81 5.76 -10.97
C ASN A 2 -41.39 5.27 -11.29
N ILE A 3 -40.43 5.76 -10.50
CA ILE A 3 -39.25 4.97 -10.13
C ILE A 3 -39.74 3.97 -9.08
N GLN A 4 -39.92 2.72 -9.46
CA GLN A 4 -40.09 1.63 -8.50
C GLN A 4 -38.76 1.43 -7.77
N THR A 5 -38.59 2.10 -6.63
CA THR A 5 -37.64 1.72 -5.61
C THR A 5 -38.10 0.38 -5.05
N ASN A 6 -37.41 -0.69 -5.43
CA ASN A 6 -37.63 -2.01 -4.87
C ASN A 6 -36.94 -2.05 -3.48
N PRO A 7 -37.66 -2.10 -2.35
CA PRO A 7 -37.08 -1.97 -1.01
C PRO A 7 -36.59 -3.32 -0.44
N SER A 8 -36.46 -4.37 -1.26
CA SER A 8 -36.28 -5.74 -0.79
C SER A 8 -34.95 -6.37 -1.20
N ARG A 9 -33.83 -5.65 -0.98
CA ARG A 9 -32.48 -6.25 -0.86
C ARG A 9 -31.62 -5.41 0.10
N LEU A 10 -32.09 -5.23 1.34
CA LEU A 10 -31.16 -4.98 2.44
C LEU A 10 -30.40 -6.30 2.62
N ASN A 11 -29.19 -6.39 2.09
CA ASN A 11 -28.31 -7.51 2.39
C ASN A 11 -28.10 -7.52 3.91
N GLU A 12 -28.79 -8.41 4.62
CA GLU A 12 -28.63 -8.61 6.07
C GLU A 12 -27.25 -9.18 6.42
N THR A 13 -26.43 -9.51 5.42
CA THR A 13 -25.07 -9.99 5.61
C THR A 13 -24.10 -8.81 5.53
N PRO A 14 -23.27 -8.59 6.58
CA PRO A 14 -22.23 -7.58 6.55
C PRO A 14 -21.33 -7.75 5.33
N GLN A 15 -21.01 -6.65 4.66
CA GLN A 15 -20.05 -6.69 3.55
C GLN A 15 -18.72 -7.24 4.06
N ALA A 16 -18.07 -8.09 3.25
CA ALA A 16 -16.80 -8.68 3.62
C ALA A 16 -15.73 -7.59 3.78
N LEU A 17 -14.86 -7.76 4.79
CA LEU A 17 -13.70 -6.89 4.96
C LEU A 17 -12.84 -6.94 3.70
N PRO A 18 -12.48 -5.77 3.14
CA PRO A 18 -11.47 -5.68 2.11
C PRO A 18 -10.17 -6.40 2.48
N GLN A 19 -9.39 -6.80 1.49
CA GLN A 19 -8.09 -7.43 1.72
C GLN A 19 -7.11 -6.42 2.34
N ASP A 20 -6.33 -6.85 3.32
CA ASP A 20 -5.28 -6.02 3.90
C ASP A 20 -4.18 -5.75 2.85
N SER A 21 -3.72 -4.51 2.82
CA SER A 21 -2.61 -4.09 1.98
C SER A 21 -1.32 -4.10 2.79
N GLU A 22 -0.24 -4.57 2.19
CA GLU A 22 1.08 -4.49 2.80
C GLU A 22 1.49 -3.04 3.08
N PRO A 23 2.27 -2.78 4.16
CA PRO A 23 2.77 -1.45 4.44
C PRO A 23 3.70 -0.98 3.32
N PRO A 24 3.72 0.33 2.99
CA PRO A 24 4.61 0.89 2.00
C PRO A 24 6.06 0.67 2.41
N ILE A 25 6.95 0.63 1.43
CA ILE A 25 8.39 0.64 1.61
C ILE A 25 8.79 2.05 2.05
N ARG A 26 8.85 2.25 3.37
CA ARG A 26 9.23 3.51 4.02
C ARG A 26 9.97 3.24 5.32
N SER A 27 10.89 4.13 5.64
CA SER A 27 11.68 4.17 6.85
C SER A 27 11.99 5.63 7.19
N THR A 28 12.81 5.88 8.22
CA THR A 28 13.25 7.23 8.58
C THR A 28 13.95 7.90 7.39
N TYR A 29 13.48 9.07 6.97
CA TYR A 29 14.11 9.80 5.87
C TYR A 29 15.58 10.12 6.16
N LEU A 30 16.47 9.90 5.19
CA LEU A 30 17.90 10.15 5.31
C LEU A 30 18.39 11.23 4.35
N HIS A 31 19.23 12.13 4.88
CA HIS A 31 19.97 13.10 4.08
C HIS A 31 21.25 12.49 3.48
N LYS A 32 21.99 13.29 2.71
CA LYS A 32 23.16 12.84 1.91
C LYS A 32 24.20 12.08 2.73
N GLU A 33 24.61 12.61 3.86
CA GLU A 33 25.64 11.99 4.72
C GLU A 33 25.17 10.63 5.25
N ALA A 34 23.94 10.57 5.77
CA ALA A 34 23.35 9.35 6.29
C ALA A 34 23.08 8.30 5.19
N LEU A 35 22.78 8.72 3.95
CA LEU A 35 22.68 7.81 2.80
C LEU A 35 24.03 7.18 2.44
N ARG A 36 25.13 7.92 2.55
CA ARG A 36 26.48 7.35 2.36
C ARG A 36 26.77 6.30 3.44
N GLU A 37 26.45 6.60 4.69
CA GLU A 37 26.62 5.67 5.81
C GLU A 37 25.75 4.43 5.67
N LEU A 38 24.50 4.58 5.21
CA LEU A 38 23.59 3.47 4.87
C LEU A 38 24.25 2.52 3.86
N GLY A 39 24.78 3.06 2.76
CA GLY A 39 25.48 2.28 1.75
C GLY A 39 26.66 1.50 2.35
N ALA A 40 27.50 2.17 3.13
CA ALA A 40 28.65 1.56 3.79
C ALA A 40 28.22 0.47 4.79
N ALA A 41 27.16 0.71 5.58
CA ALA A 41 26.62 -0.25 6.53
C ALA A 41 26.13 -1.53 5.83
N LEU A 42 25.43 -1.40 4.69
CA LEU A 42 24.95 -2.53 3.90
C LEU A 42 26.07 -3.40 3.31
N ALA A 43 27.26 -2.84 3.12
CA ALA A 43 28.40 -3.54 2.56
C ALA A 43 29.26 -4.28 3.60
N ARG A 44 29.07 -4.01 4.90
CA ARG A 44 29.85 -4.63 5.98
C ARG A 44 29.54 -6.14 6.11
N PRO A 45 30.52 -6.96 6.51
CA PRO A 45 30.28 -8.36 6.84
C PRO A 45 29.20 -8.49 7.93
N GLY A 46 28.25 -9.40 7.73
CA GLY A 46 27.15 -9.62 8.67
C GLY A 46 25.99 -8.62 8.55
N ALA A 47 26.07 -7.63 7.65
CA ALA A 47 24.93 -6.78 7.31
C ALA A 47 23.76 -7.62 6.80
N ALA A 48 22.56 -7.26 7.24
CA ALA A 48 21.32 -7.92 6.87
C ALA A 48 20.38 -6.92 6.23
N ALA A 49 19.86 -7.24 5.05
CA ALA A 49 18.82 -6.42 4.42
C ALA A 49 17.46 -6.60 5.09
N ALA A 50 16.53 -5.69 4.81
CA ALA A 50 15.15 -5.76 5.29
C ALA A 50 14.54 -7.16 5.19
N ALA A 51 13.89 -7.61 6.27
CA ALA A 51 13.25 -8.92 6.35
C ALA A 51 12.17 -9.12 5.26
N ALA A 52 11.53 -8.03 4.82
CA ALA A 52 10.52 -8.03 3.76
C ALA A 52 11.04 -8.62 2.43
N LEU A 53 12.34 -8.50 2.16
CA LEU A 53 12.98 -9.07 0.97
C LEU A 53 13.12 -10.61 1.04
N GLY A 54 13.13 -11.20 2.24
CA GLY A 54 13.48 -12.61 2.43
C GLY A 54 12.44 -13.61 1.91
N LYS A 55 11.22 -13.14 1.58
CA LYS A 55 10.11 -13.95 1.05
C LYS A 55 9.79 -13.63 -0.42
N LEU A 56 10.54 -12.73 -1.04
CA LEU A 56 10.18 -12.15 -2.32
C LEU A 56 10.74 -12.98 -3.48
N ASP A 57 9.86 -13.65 -4.23
CA ASP A 57 10.20 -14.14 -5.57
C ASP A 57 10.11 -12.97 -6.55
N PHE A 58 11.25 -12.52 -7.06
CA PHE A 58 11.36 -11.34 -7.91
C PHE A 58 10.45 -11.38 -9.14
N LEU A 59 10.39 -12.52 -9.84
CA LEU A 59 9.64 -12.60 -11.11
C LEU A 59 8.14 -12.66 -10.85
N ALA A 60 7.72 -13.59 -9.99
CA ALA A 60 6.32 -13.71 -9.59
C ALA A 60 5.83 -12.40 -9.00
N ARG A 61 6.69 -11.69 -8.26
CA ARG A 61 6.33 -10.41 -7.68
C ARG A 61 6.25 -9.27 -8.68
N ASN A 62 7.12 -9.24 -9.69
CA ASN A 62 7.01 -8.25 -10.76
C ASN A 62 5.73 -8.46 -11.59
N GLU A 63 5.29 -9.71 -11.74
CA GLU A 63 4.00 -10.05 -12.35
C GLU A 63 2.80 -9.63 -11.48
N ASP A 64 2.82 -9.95 -10.18
CA ASP A 64 1.79 -9.52 -9.24
C ASP A 64 1.72 -7.98 -9.12
N ASN A 65 2.86 -7.27 -9.15
CA ASN A 65 2.90 -5.81 -9.22
C ASN A 65 2.11 -5.29 -10.43
N SER A 66 2.36 -5.85 -11.61
CA SER A 66 1.62 -5.49 -12.82
C SER A 66 0.12 -5.74 -12.67
N ALA A 67 -0.26 -6.96 -12.26
CA ALA A 67 -1.65 -7.38 -12.20
C ALA A 67 -2.45 -6.52 -11.22
N ARG A 68 -1.94 -6.34 -10.00
CA ARG A 68 -2.63 -5.59 -8.94
C ARG A 68 -2.74 -4.09 -9.24
N ILE A 69 -1.73 -3.49 -9.87
CA ILE A 69 -1.81 -2.08 -10.28
C ILE A 69 -2.88 -1.91 -11.38
N ILE A 70 -2.92 -2.81 -12.36
CA ILE A 70 -3.93 -2.78 -13.44
C ILE A 70 -5.34 -2.97 -12.87
N ASP A 71 -5.52 -3.89 -11.91
CA ASP A 71 -6.81 -4.09 -11.25
C ASP A 71 -7.29 -2.82 -10.56
N VAL A 72 -6.43 -2.17 -9.77
CA VAL A 72 -6.79 -0.91 -9.08
C VAL A 72 -7.05 0.22 -10.07
N TYR A 73 -6.28 0.30 -11.17
CA TYR A 73 -6.52 1.24 -12.25
C TYR A 73 -7.93 1.05 -12.84
N ARG A 74 -8.31 -0.17 -13.20
CA ARG A 74 -9.65 -0.48 -13.76
C ARG A 74 -10.76 -0.12 -12.80
N ILE A 75 -10.65 -0.54 -11.53
CA ILE A 75 -11.63 -0.22 -10.49
C ILE A 75 -11.78 1.29 -10.32
N THR A 76 -10.66 2.02 -10.32
CA THR A 76 -10.67 3.49 -10.17
C THR A 76 -11.28 4.18 -11.39
N ASN A 77 -10.98 3.69 -12.59
CA ASN A 77 -11.53 4.22 -13.83
C ASN A 77 -13.05 4.00 -13.91
N ASP A 78 -13.53 2.81 -13.55
CA ASP A 78 -14.96 2.49 -13.51
C ASP A 78 -15.69 3.35 -12.46
N ALA A 79 -15.07 3.57 -11.29
CA ALA A 79 -15.60 4.45 -10.25
C ALA A 79 -15.72 5.90 -10.76
N GLN A 80 -14.69 6.41 -11.44
CA GLN A 80 -14.72 7.75 -12.02
C GLN A 80 -15.80 7.87 -13.10
N ALA A 81 -15.94 6.87 -13.97
CA ALA A 81 -16.98 6.82 -14.99
C ALA A 81 -18.40 6.77 -14.41
N ALA A 82 -18.56 6.15 -13.23
CA ALA A 82 -19.80 6.13 -12.47
C ALA A 82 -20.09 7.44 -11.71
N GLY A 83 -19.21 8.45 -11.82
CA GLY A 83 -19.36 9.75 -11.16
C GLY A 83 -18.94 9.79 -9.69
N GLU A 84 -18.23 8.77 -9.21
CA GLU A 84 -17.67 8.80 -7.86
C GLU A 84 -16.55 9.83 -7.74
N ALA A 85 -16.49 10.53 -6.61
CA ALA A 85 -15.37 11.38 -6.28
C ALA A 85 -14.12 10.53 -5.99
N ILE A 86 -13.13 10.59 -6.89
CA ILE A 86 -11.85 9.92 -6.69
C ILE A 86 -10.83 10.83 -5.99
N THR A 87 -9.95 10.24 -5.20
CA THR A 87 -8.93 11.00 -4.47
C THR A 87 -7.80 11.44 -5.42
N PRO A 88 -7.00 12.47 -5.06
CA PRO A 88 -5.84 12.87 -5.86
C PRO A 88 -4.84 11.73 -6.10
N ALA A 89 -4.66 10.84 -5.12
CA ALA A 89 -3.78 9.67 -5.28
C ALA A 89 -4.33 8.65 -6.30
N ALA A 90 -5.65 8.48 -6.34
CA ALA A 90 -6.31 7.62 -7.32
C ALA A 90 -6.25 8.23 -8.73
N GLN A 91 -6.48 9.55 -8.85
CA GLN A 91 -6.32 10.27 -10.12
C GLN A 91 -4.88 10.18 -10.65
N TRP A 92 -3.88 10.34 -9.79
CA TRP A 92 -2.47 10.18 -10.19
C TRP A 92 -2.20 8.81 -10.83
N LEU A 93 -2.80 7.74 -10.30
CA LEU A 93 -2.66 6.40 -10.88
C LEU A 93 -3.28 6.32 -12.28
N LEU A 94 -4.44 6.96 -12.50
CA LEU A 94 -5.07 7.01 -13.82
C LEU A 94 -4.19 7.76 -14.83
N ASP A 95 -3.66 8.91 -14.42
CA ASP A 95 -2.86 9.79 -15.28
C ASP A 95 -1.52 9.16 -15.69
N ASN A 96 -0.98 8.26 -14.86
CA ASN A 96 0.38 7.72 -15.00
C ASN A 96 0.43 6.23 -15.37
N HIS A 97 -0.71 5.57 -15.63
CA HIS A 97 -0.76 4.12 -15.82
C HIS A 97 0.20 3.63 -16.93
N TYR A 98 0.29 4.36 -18.05
CA TYR A 98 1.12 3.96 -19.19
C TYR A 98 2.62 3.91 -18.81
N LEU A 99 3.09 4.89 -18.03
CA LEU A 99 4.48 4.97 -17.59
C LEU A 99 4.82 3.82 -16.62
N ILE A 100 3.84 3.43 -15.81
CA ILE A 100 3.99 2.32 -14.86
C ILE A 100 4.10 0.99 -15.61
N GLU A 101 3.22 0.74 -16.58
CA GLU A 101 3.28 -0.47 -17.42
C GLU A 101 4.61 -0.56 -18.17
N GLU A 102 5.05 0.55 -18.77
CA GLU A 102 6.33 0.62 -19.45
C GLU A 102 7.49 0.31 -18.50
N SER A 103 7.48 0.89 -17.29
CA SER A 103 8.51 0.66 -16.28
C SER A 103 8.59 -0.81 -15.85
N ILE A 104 7.45 -1.47 -15.65
CA ILE A 104 7.39 -2.89 -15.29
C ILE A 104 7.87 -3.78 -16.44
N ALA A 105 7.53 -3.44 -17.69
CA ALA A 105 8.02 -4.14 -18.87
C ALA A 105 9.55 -4.01 -19.00
N GLN A 106 10.09 -2.81 -18.80
CA GLN A 106 11.53 -2.54 -18.81
C GLN A 106 12.27 -3.34 -17.72
N VAL A 107 11.67 -3.57 -16.54
CA VAL A 107 12.27 -4.44 -15.51
C VAL A 107 12.48 -5.85 -16.05
N ARG A 108 11.48 -6.44 -16.72
CA ARG A 108 11.58 -7.81 -17.27
C ARG A 108 12.65 -7.91 -18.36
N GLN A 109 12.73 -6.90 -19.22
CA GLN A 109 13.69 -6.85 -20.32
C GLN A 109 15.14 -6.72 -19.80
N ASN A 110 15.36 -5.88 -18.80
CA ASN A 110 16.70 -5.57 -18.29
C ASN A 110 17.18 -6.52 -17.18
N LEU A 111 16.28 -7.29 -16.56
CA LEU A 111 16.61 -8.27 -15.51
C LEU A 111 16.03 -9.66 -15.83
N PRO A 112 16.54 -10.33 -16.88
CA PRO A 112 16.15 -11.70 -17.17
C PRO A 112 16.56 -12.64 -16.02
N GLN A 113 15.83 -13.77 -15.87
CA GLN A 113 15.97 -14.67 -14.73
C GLN A 113 17.40 -15.18 -14.51
N HIS A 114 18.11 -15.52 -15.58
CA HIS A 114 19.49 -16.02 -15.50
C HIS A 114 20.41 -14.93 -14.92
N PHE A 115 20.31 -13.70 -15.44
CA PHE A 115 21.11 -12.57 -14.98
C PHE A 115 20.82 -12.23 -13.52
N TYR A 116 19.53 -12.23 -13.10
CA TYR A 116 19.15 -12.02 -11.71
C TYR A 116 19.81 -13.03 -10.76
N ARG A 117 19.86 -14.32 -11.14
CA ARG A 117 20.43 -15.41 -10.33
C ARG A 117 21.96 -15.35 -10.22
N GLU A 118 22.63 -14.72 -11.17
CA GLU A 118 24.10 -14.57 -11.16
C GLU A 118 24.60 -13.40 -10.30
N LEU A 119 23.68 -12.50 -9.88
CA LEU A 119 24.04 -11.34 -9.07
C LEU A 119 24.57 -11.78 -7.70
N PRO A 120 25.69 -11.19 -7.23
CA PRO A 120 26.18 -11.42 -5.87
C PRO A 120 25.10 -11.10 -4.83
N THR A 121 25.00 -11.94 -3.81
CA THR A 121 23.96 -11.86 -2.78
C THR A 121 24.49 -11.44 -1.41
N LEU A 122 23.61 -10.92 -0.56
CA LEU A 122 23.76 -10.82 0.89
C LEU A 122 22.60 -11.55 1.58
N LYS A 123 22.67 -11.74 2.90
CA LYS A 123 21.57 -12.34 3.66
C LYS A 123 20.58 -11.26 4.08
N THR A 124 19.29 -11.58 4.02
CA THR A 124 18.25 -10.79 4.68
C THR A 124 18.25 -11.04 6.19
N ALA A 125 17.57 -10.21 6.96
CA ALA A 125 17.36 -10.45 8.39
C ALA A 125 16.62 -11.79 8.67
N ALA A 126 15.88 -12.31 7.68
CA ALA A 126 15.25 -13.62 7.73
C ALA A 126 16.18 -14.79 7.30
N GLY A 127 17.44 -14.51 6.95
CA GLY A 127 18.43 -15.51 6.54
C GLY A 127 18.45 -15.86 5.05
N SER A 128 17.40 -15.51 4.28
CA SER A 128 17.33 -15.78 2.84
C SER A 128 18.32 -14.93 2.04
N PRO A 129 18.94 -15.47 0.97
CA PRO A 129 19.82 -14.69 0.10
C PRO A 129 19.04 -13.75 -0.82
N VAL A 130 19.54 -12.54 -1.02
CA VAL A 130 18.99 -11.53 -1.94
C VAL A 130 20.12 -10.82 -2.68
N PRO A 131 19.97 -10.45 -3.97
CA PRO A 131 20.97 -9.64 -4.67
C PRO A 131 21.30 -8.36 -3.88
N ARG A 132 22.60 -8.07 -3.73
CA ARG A 132 23.07 -6.92 -2.92
C ARG A 132 22.52 -5.60 -3.46
N VAL A 133 22.39 -5.50 -4.78
CA VAL A 133 21.81 -4.33 -5.46
C VAL A 133 20.30 -4.18 -5.28
N LEU A 134 19.56 -5.28 -5.10
CA LEU A 134 18.15 -5.22 -4.75
C LEU A 134 17.98 -4.71 -3.32
N ALA A 135 18.80 -5.21 -2.38
CA ALA A 135 18.84 -4.68 -1.02
C ALA A 135 19.19 -3.18 -1.01
N LEU A 136 20.20 -2.76 -1.77
CA LEU A 136 20.59 -1.35 -1.87
C LEU A 136 19.45 -0.47 -2.42
N ALA A 137 18.77 -0.91 -3.48
CA ALA A 137 17.63 -0.21 -4.06
C ALA A 137 16.43 -0.13 -3.08
N TRP A 138 16.17 -1.22 -2.35
CA TRP A 138 15.12 -1.27 -1.34
C TRP A 138 15.35 -0.27 -0.21
N GLU A 139 16.54 -0.30 0.38
CA GLU A 139 16.90 0.62 1.46
C GLU A 139 16.92 2.07 0.98
N TYR A 140 17.42 2.33 -0.23
CA TYR A 140 17.37 3.66 -0.84
C TYR A 140 15.92 4.17 -0.93
N VAL A 141 14.99 3.37 -1.49
CA VAL A 141 13.59 3.78 -1.63
C VAL A 141 12.93 3.99 -0.28
N ALA A 142 13.20 3.10 0.70
CA ALA A 142 12.65 3.21 2.04
C ALA A 142 13.08 4.50 2.74
N HIS A 143 14.34 4.92 2.58
CA HIS A 143 14.93 6.05 3.27
C HIS A 143 14.87 7.38 2.50
N THR A 144 14.26 7.41 1.30
CA THR A 144 14.11 8.62 0.48
C THR A 144 12.66 8.95 0.15
N ASP A 145 11.70 8.25 0.77
CA ASP A 145 10.27 8.32 0.45
C ASP A 145 10.01 8.14 -1.06
N SER A 146 10.76 7.24 -1.71
CA SER A 146 10.73 7.01 -3.17
C SER A 146 11.20 8.19 -4.03
N THR A 147 11.81 9.23 -3.46
CA THR A 147 12.40 10.33 -4.23
C THR A 147 13.70 9.89 -4.88
N VAL A 148 13.71 9.82 -6.21
CA VAL A 148 14.89 9.39 -6.97
C VAL A 148 15.66 10.60 -7.47
N SER A 149 16.95 10.66 -7.14
CA SER A 149 17.89 11.55 -7.82
C SER A 149 19.20 10.84 -8.13
N ALA A 150 19.79 11.15 -9.28
CA ALA A 150 21.08 10.59 -9.66
C ALA A 150 22.18 10.92 -8.63
N GLU A 151 22.11 12.08 -8.00
CA GLU A 151 23.06 12.49 -6.96
C GLU A 151 22.93 11.62 -5.70
N MET A 152 21.72 11.46 -5.16
CA MET A 152 21.52 10.66 -3.94
C MET A 152 21.80 9.18 -4.19
N LEU A 153 21.43 8.66 -5.36
CA LEU A 153 21.74 7.29 -5.74
C LEU A 153 23.25 7.07 -5.88
N ARG A 154 23.99 8.04 -6.45
CA ARG A 154 25.45 8.00 -6.50
C ARG A 154 26.06 7.98 -5.10
N ILE A 155 25.57 8.81 -4.19
CA ILE A 155 26.10 8.91 -2.82
C ILE A 155 25.97 7.57 -2.05
N VAL A 156 24.80 6.93 -2.12
CA VAL A 156 24.60 5.63 -1.46
C VAL A 156 25.46 4.53 -2.11
N VAL A 157 25.62 4.55 -3.44
CA VAL A 157 26.47 3.60 -4.17
C VAL A 157 27.95 3.81 -3.84
N GLU A 158 28.43 5.05 -3.79
CA GLU A 158 29.79 5.39 -3.35
C GLU A 158 30.02 4.94 -1.90
N GLY A 159 29.04 5.13 -1.02
CA GLY A 159 29.06 4.62 0.36
C GLY A 159 29.26 3.10 0.39
N TYR A 160 28.46 2.35 -0.38
CA TYR A 160 28.60 0.90 -0.49
C TYR A 160 29.98 0.49 -1.00
N GLN A 161 30.44 1.12 -2.07
CA GLN A 161 31.71 0.78 -2.72
C GLN A 161 32.94 1.18 -1.91
N SER A 162 32.82 2.09 -0.94
CA SER A 162 33.90 2.41 0.00
C SER A 162 34.30 1.22 0.89
N VAL A 163 33.41 0.25 1.07
CA VAL A 163 33.65 -0.97 1.86
C VAL A 163 33.88 -2.17 0.96
N LYS A 164 33.05 -2.36 -0.08
CA LYS A 164 33.18 -3.49 -1.00
C LYS A 164 32.74 -3.10 -2.41
N PRO A 165 33.55 -3.38 -3.45
CA PRO A 165 33.19 -3.01 -4.82
C PRO A 165 31.93 -3.74 -5.29
N LEU A 166 31.14 -3.03 -6.10
CA LEU A 166 30.09 -3.62 -6.91
C LEU A 166 30.69 -4.03 -8.26
N ARG A 167 30.27 -5.18 -8.77
CA ARG A 167 30.64 -5.61 -10.12
C ARG A 167 29.98 -4.70 -11.15
N ILE A 168 30.54 -4.65 -12.36
CA ILE A 168 29.93 -3.93 -13.48
C ILE A 168 28.48 -4.40 -13.67
N GLY A 169 28.24 -5.72 -13.72
CA GLY A 169 26.88 -6.27 -13.83
C GLY A 169 25.91 -5.83 -12.71
N GLU A 170 26.40 -5.62 -11.49
CA GLU A 170 25.58 -5.09 -10.39
C GLU A 170 25.16 -3.63 -10.66
N LEU A 171 26.09 -2.79 -11.12
CA LEU A 171 25.80 -1.40 -11.48
C LEU A 171 24.82 -1.30 -12.66
N TRP A 172 24.93 -2.19 -13.65
CA TRP A 172 23.97 -2.30 -14.76
C TRP A 172 22.59 -2.75 -14.30
N ALA A 173 22.50 -3.62 -13.29
CA ALA A 173 21.23 -4.09 -12.73
C ALA A 173 20.50 -3.04 -11.89
N LEU A 174 21.24 -2.10 -11.27
CA LEU A 174 20.71 -1.17 -10.28
C LEU A 174 19.51 -0.33 -10.78
N PRO A 175 19.50 0.26 -11.98
CA PRO A 175 18.34 1.03 -12.47
C PRO A 175 17.09 0.18 -12.64
N ALA A 176 17.23 -1.08 -13.03
CA ALA A 176 16.10 -1.99 -13.17
C ALA A 176 15.61 -2.48 -11.79
N MET A 177 16.51 -2.71 -10.83
CA MET A 177 16.14 -2.99 -9.44
C MET A 177 15.40 -1.83 -8.80
N LEU A 178 15.83 -0.59 -9.07
CA LEU A 178 15.15 0.60 -8.57
C LEU A 178 13.72 0.71 -9.13
N ARG A 179 13.55 0.52 -10.44
CA ARG A 179 12.21 0.46 -11.06
C ARG A 179 11.33 -0.62 -10.44
N PHE A 180 11.88 -1.81 -10.20
CA PHE A 180 11.17 -2.90 -9.54
C PHE A 180 10.69 -2.50 -8.14
N VAL A 181 11.58 -1.95 -7.30
CA VAL A 181 11.23 -1.54 -5.92
C VAL A 181 10.20 -0.41 -5.92
N LEU A 182 10.29 0.53 -6.85
CA LEU A 182 9.28 1.60 -6.99
C LEU A 182 7.93 1.05 -7.42
N ALA A 183 7.90 0.09 -8.37
CA ALA A 183 6.66 -0.58 -8.79
C ALA A 183 6.06 -1.40 -7.63
N GLU A 184 6.88 -2.08 -6.84
CA GLU A 184 6.44 -2.77 -5.61
C GLU A 184 5.82 -1.79 -4.61
N ASN A 185 6.47 -0.64 -4.38
CA ASN A 185 5.94 0.37 -3.46
C ASN A 185 4.63 0.97 -3.97
N LEU A 186 4.56 1.25 -5.28
CA LEU A 186 3.35 1.73 -5.92
C LEU A 186 2.21 0.71 -5.80
N ARG A 187 2.46 -0.58 -6.02
CA ARG A 187 1.44 -1.63 -5.81
C ARG A 187 0.88 -1.57 -4.39
N ARG A 188 1.75 -1.48 -3.37
CA ARG A 188 1.34 -1.37 -1.96
C ARG A 188 0.46 -0.14 -1.72
N LEU A 189 0.84 1.00 -2.29
CA LEU A 189 0.09 2.25 -2.18
C LEU A 189 -1.25 2.19 -2.93
N ALA A 190 -1.28 1.64 -4.13
CA ALA A 190 -2.49 1.48 -4.93
C ALA A 190 -3.51 0.58 -4.21
N MET A 191 -3.07 -0.55 -3.64
CA MET A 191 -3.93 -1.42 -2.84
C MET A 191 -4.47 -0.71 -1.59
N ARG A 192 -3.65 0.12 -0.92
CA ARG A 192 -4.10 0.95 0.21
C ARG A 192 -5.17 1.95 -0.20
N VAL A 193 -4.98 2.63 -1.35
CA VAL A 193 -5.95 3.58 -1.89
C VAL A 193 -7.27 2.90 -2.22
N ASN A 194 -7.23 1.72 -2.86
CA ASN A 194 -8.43 0.94 -3.17
C ASN A 194 -9.14 0.48 -1.90
N ARG A 195 -8.42 -0.11 -0.94
CA ARG A 195 -8.96 -0.52 0.35
C ARG A 195 -9.66 0.65 1.04
N ALA A 196 -9.01 1.81 1.10
CA ALA A 196 -9.60 2.99 1.72
C ALA A 196 -10.88 3.44 1.00
N ARG A 197 -10.96 3.31 -0.34
CA ARG A 197 -12.20 3.55 -1.09
C ARG A 197 -13.29 2.56 -0.69
N GLU A 198 -12.99 1.26 -0.68
CA GLU A 198 -13.95 0.22 -0.28
C GLU A 198 -14.46 0.45 1.14
N MET A 199 -13.57 0.75 2.09
CA MET A 199 -13.95 1.06 3.48
C MET A 199 -14.85 2.31 3.59
N ARG A 200 -14.64 3.35 2.76
CA ARG A 200 -15.55 4.51 2.70
C ARG A 200 -16.92 4.13 2.16
N LEU A 201 -16.98 3.29 1.11
CA LEU A 201 -18.25 2.84 0.54
C LEU A 201 -19.04 1.99 1.54
N ILE A 202 -18.38 1.07 2.25
CA ILE A 202 -18.99 0.27 3.31
C ILE A 202 -19.52 1.20 4.42
N ALA A 203 -18.71 2.16 4.89
CA ALA A 203 -19.12 3.12 5.91
C ALA A 203 -20.35 3.94 5.50
N ASN A 204 -20.41 4.40 4.24
CA ASN A 204 -21.57 5.12 3.72
C ASN A 204 -22.82 4.24 3.71
N ALA A 205 -22.71 3.00 3.21
CA ALA A 205 -23.83 2.08 3.18
C ALA A 205 -24.35 1.73 4.59
N VAL A 206 -23.44 1.53 5.55
CA VAL A 206 -23.80 1.30 6.96
C VAL A 206 -24.49 2.53 7.56
N ALA A 207 -23.96 3.73 7.30
CA ALA A 207 -24.58 4.96 7.77
C ALA A 207 -26.01 5.11 7.20
N ASP A 208 -26.22 4.85 5.91
CA ASP A 208 -27.53 4.92 5.28
C ASP A 208 -28.52 3.94 5.92
N GLN A 209 -28.09 2.72 6.21
CA GLN A 209 -28.93 1.72 6.89
C GLN A 209 -29.27 2.14 8.33
N VAL A 210 -28.28 2.62 9.08
CA VAL A 210 -28.46 3.05 10.48
C VAL A 210 -29.38 4.26 10.58
N LEU A 211 -29.19 5.26 9.71
CA LEU A 211 -30.01 6.47 9.69
C LEU A 211 -31.45 6.20 9.21
N ALA A 212 -31.66 5.21 8.35
CA ALA A 212 -32.98 4.78 7.89
C ALA A 212 -33.72 3.88 8.90
N THR A 213 -33.02 3.35 9.91
CA THR A 213 -33.59 2.43 10.91
C THR A 213 -34.06 3.22 12.12
N GLU A 214 -35.35 3.11 12.49
CA GLU A 214 -35.91 3.81 13.66
C GLU A 214 -35.73 3.03 14.98
N ASP A 215 -35.69 1.69 14.92
CA ASP A 215 -35.53 0.81 16.09
C ASP A 215 -34.06 0.71 16.56
N ASP A 216 -33.82 1.01 17.83
CA ASP A 216 -32.51 0.91 18.47
C ASP A 216 -31.94 -0.51 18.46
N ALA A 217 -32.77 -1.52 18.67
CA ALA A 217 -32.30 -2.90 18.71
C ALA A 217 -31.86 -3.36 17.31
N ALA A 218 -32.58 -2.96 16.26
CA ALA A 218 -32.20 -3.17 14.87
C ALA A 218 -30.90 -2.44 14.50
N ARG A 219 -30.73 -1.16 14.92
CA ARG A 219 -29.47 -0.42 14.73
C ARG A 219 -28.28 -1.16 15.36
N GLY A 220 -28.43 -1.62 16.60
CA GLY A 220 -27.38 -2.38 17.30
C GLY A 220 -27.03 -3.69 16.58
N ARG A 221 -28.00 -4.38 16.00
CA ARG A 221 -27.76 -5.60 15.19
C ARG A 221 -27.01 -5.30 13.89
N ILE A 222 -27.30 -4.18 13.23
CA ILE A 222 -26.55 -3.76 12.03
C ILE A 222 -25.10 -3.48 12.41
N LEU A 223 -24.89 -2.62 13.40
CA LEU A 223 -23.56 -2.16 13.81
C LEU A 223 -22.66 -3.30 14.31
N SER A 224 -23.21 -4.27 15.05
CA SER A 224 -22.41 -5.42 15.54
C SER A 224 -21.81 -6.28 14.41
N GLY A 225 -22.41 -6.27 13.22
CA GLY A 225 -21.85 -6.88 12.01
C GLY A 225 -20.58 -6.19 11.51
N TYR A 226 -20.30 -4.97 11.95
CA TYR A 226 -19.21 -4.10 11.48
C TYR A 226 -18.15 -3.79 12.55
N THR A 227 -18.14 -4.45 13.71
CA THR A 227 -17.12 -4.27 14.75
C THR A 227 -15.69 -4.36 14.21
N ARG A 228 -15.38 -5.33 13.35
CA ARG A 228 -14.04 -5.43 12.73
C ARG A 228 -13.72 -4.28 11.76
N HIS A 229 -14.73 -3.69 11.13
CA HIS A 229 -14.56 -2.55 10.22
C HIS A 229 -14.31 -1.26 11.00
N ALA A 230 -14.91 -1.12 12.19
CA ALA A 230 -14.69 0.01 13.10
C ALA A 230 -13.21 0.16 13.54
N LEU A 231 -12.41 -0.91 13.46
CA LEU A 231 -10.97 -0.87 13.73
C LEU A 231 -10.15 -0.23 12.61
N ASP A 232 -10.70 -0.06 11.40
CA ASP A 232 -10.04 0.65 10.30
C ASP A 232 -10.34 2.15 10.40
N ALA A 233 -9.29 2.96 10.50
CA ALA A 233 -9.41 4.41 10.67
C ALA A 233 -10.22 5.09 9.56
N THR A 234 -10.19 4.56 8.33
CA THR A 234 -10.94 5.13 7.19
C THR A 234 -12.43 4.93 7.39
N PHE A 235 -12.84 3.72 7.76
CA PHE A 235 -14.24 3.40 8.01
C PHE A 235 -14.76 4.16 9.22
N ALA A 236 -14.03 4.14 10.35
CA ALA A 236 -14.44 4.83 11.56
C ALA A 236 -14.62 6.34 11.32
N THR A 237 -13.67 6.98 10.65
CA THR A 237 -13.74 8.42 10.36
C THR A 237 -14.91 8.75 9.43
N GLN A 238 -15.11 7.95 8.38
CA GLN A 238 -16.21 8.17 7.43
C GLN A 238 -17.58 7.94 8.08
N LEU A 239 -17.72 6.88 8.88
CA LEU A 239 -18.95 6.58 9.60
C LEU A 239 -19.27 7.68 10.62
N LEU A 240 -18.27 8.11 11.40
CA LEU A 240 -18.40 9.25 12.33
C LEU A 240 -18.87 10.51 11.61
N TYR A 241 -18.25 10.85 10.48
CA TYR A 241 -18.63 12.01 9.67
C TYR A 241 -20.10 11.93 9.22
N ARG A 242 -20.52 10.78 8.66
CA ARG A 242 -21.89 10.56 8.19
C ARG A 242 -22.93 10.59 9.31
N LEU A 243 -22.60 10.03 10.48
CA LEU A 243 -23.53 9.96 11.62
C LEU A 243 -23.65 11.28 12.36
N ARG A 244 -22.58 12.08 12.42
CA ARG A 244 -22.60 13.40 13.08
C ARG A 244 -23.51 14.42 12.38
N ASP A 245 -23.66 14.28 11.06
CA ASP A 245 -24.57 15.10 10.27
C ASP A 245 -26.04 14.57 10.33
N GLY A 246 -26.24 13.37 10.88
CA GLY A 246 -27.55 12.79 11.18
C GLY A 246 -28.09 13.26 12.54
N SER A 247 -29.40 13.44 12.66
CA SER A 247 -30.11 13.96 13.85
C SER A 247 -29.97 13.11 15.13
N GLN A 248 -30.75 13.40 16.18
CA GLN A 248 -30.82 12.72 17.50
C GLN A 248 -30.82 11.17 17.47
N ASN A 249 -31.07 10.54 16.33
CA ASN A 249 -31.01 9.08 16.14
C ASN A 249 -29.59 8.50 16.06
N ALA A 250 -28.55 9.33 15.94
CA ALA A 250 -27.17 8.90 15.76
C ALA A 250 -26.40 8.66 17.07
N ASP A 251 -26.88 9.14 18.22
CA ASP A 251 -26.12 9.17 19.48
C ASP A 251 -25.66 7.77 19.94
N LYS A 252 -26.54 6.75 19.84
CA LYS A 252 -26.19 5.36 20.20
C LYS A 252 -25.22 4.71 19.22
N ALA A 253 -25.28 5.09 17.95
CA ALA A 253 -24.36 4.59 16.94
C ALA A 253 -22.96 5.20 17.11
N LEU A 254 -22.91 6.47 17.54
CA LEU A 254 -21.68 7.15 17.94
C LEU A 254 -21.08 6.54 19.20
N GLU A 255 -21.90 6.29 20.23
CA GLU A 255 -21.46 5.61 21.46
C GLU A 255 -20.91 4.20 21.17
N TRP A 256 -21.57 3.44 20.28
CA TRP A 256 -21.05 2.16 19.81
C TRP A 256 -19.66 2.32 19.16
N LEU A 257 -19.52 3.27 18.22
CA LEU A 257 -18.26 3.49 17.53
C LEU A 257 -17.14 3.91 18.50
N GLU A 258 -17.45 4.75 19.49
CA GLU A 258 -16.50 5.14 20.54
C GLU A 258 -16.06 3.92 21.36
N ASN A 259 -16.99 3.06 21.77
CA ASN A 259 -16.69 1.85 22.53
C ASN A 259 -15.75 0.90 21.77
N GLU A 260 -15.93 0.75 20.44
CA GLU A 260 -15.03 -0.07 19.62
C GLU A 260 -13.62 0.55 19.45
N LEU A 261 -13.50 1.87 19.59
CA LEU A 261 -12.23 2.60 19.48
C LEU A 261 -11.47 2.75 20.80
N VAL A 262 -12.14 2.60 21.96
CA VAL A 262 -11.53 2.68 23.31
C VAL A 262 -10.31 1.76 23.47
N PRO A 263 -10.33 0.47 23.05
CA PRO A 263 -9.17 -0.41 23.17
C PRO A 263 -7.92 0.09 22.43
N PHE A 264 -8.09 0.95 21.42
CA PHE A 264 -7.00 1.47 20.61
C PHE A 264 -6.35 2.73 21.22
N ARG A 265 -7.10 3.54 21.99
CA ARG A 265 -6.58 4.73 22.67
C ARG A 265 -5.61 4.40 23.81
N SER A 266 -5.69 3.19 24.37
CA SER A 266 -4.84 2.74 25.49
C SER A 266 -3.50 2.15 25.05
N SER A 267 -3.26 2.01 23.73
CA SER A 267 -2.11 1.30 23.16
C SER A 267 -1.22 2.17 22.25
N SER A 268 -1.39 3.50 22.28
CA SER A 268 -0.52 4.47 21.59
C SER A 268 0.34 5.25 22.58
#